data_AF-A0A7K3Y5Q9-F1
#
_entry.id   AF-A0A7K3Y5Q9-F1
#
_cell.length_a   1.000
_cell.length_b   1.000
_cell.length_c   1.000
_cell.angle_alpha   90.00
_cell.angle_beta   90.00
_cell.angle_gamma   90.00
#
_symmetry.space_group_name_H-M   'P 1'
#
loop_
_entity.id
_entity.type
_entity.pdbx_description
1 polymer ?
#
loop_
_entity_poly.entity_id
_entity_poly.type
_entity_poly.pdbx_seq_one_letter_code
_entity_poly.pdbx_strand_id
1 'polypeptide(L)'
;MKRAAESFESKTQVRSAGGMLLGTVYVDISDEEWAVAIAYGRAQHPKLRGPEPAYEVRYAHLPGEEAEIKRLDTREEDLCAIPAGPFPSVDKFILWALDEETGRNLGVAV
;
A
#
# COMPACT_ATOMS: atom_id res chain seq x y z
N MET A 1 7.10 0.81 -12.74
CA MET A 1 7.47 0.64 -11.32
C MET A 1 8.18 1.82 -10.62
N LYS A 2 9.50 2.03 -10.75
CA LYS A 2 10.31 2.92 -9.87
C LYS A 2 9.75 4.35 -9.69
N ARG A 3 9.38 5.01 -10.79
CA ARG A 3 8.80 6.38 -10.75
C ARG A 3 7.44 6.46 -10.06
N ALA A 4 6.64 5.39 -10.08
CA ALA A 4 5.32 5.37 -9.46
C ALA A 4 5.44 5.22 -7.93
N ALA A 5 6.31 4.31 -7.47
CA ALA A 5 6.67 4.19 -6.06
C ALA A 5 7.28 5.50 -5.53
N GLU A 6 8.29 6.06 -6.22
CA GLU A 6 8.90 7.36 -5.85
C GLU A 6 7.87 8.50 -5.84
N SER A 7 6.93 8.52 -6.79
CA SER A 7 5.86 9.53 -6.81
C SER A 7 4.86 9.35 -5.68
N PHE A 8 4.53 8.12 -5.28
CA PHE A 8 3.63 7.86 -4.16
C PHE A 8 4.32 8.24 -2.85
N GLU A 9 5.56 7.79 -2.62
CA GLU A 9 6.34 8.12 -1.43
C GLU A 9 6.56 9.63 -1.26
N SER A 10 6.69 10.36 -2.37
CA SER A 10 6.83 11.82 -2.36
C SER A 10 5.51 12.57 -2.12
N LYS A 11 4.34 11.99 -2.44
CA LYS A 11 3.04 12.70 -2.46
C LYS A 11 2.07 12.25 -1.37
N THR A 12 2.17 11.00 -0.92
CA THR A 12 1.26 10.43 0.05
C THR A 12 1.71 10.82 1.45
N GLN A 13 1.17 11.94 1.92
CA GLN A 13 1.35 12.46 3.26
C GLN A 13 0.02 12.33 4.01
N VAL A 14 -0.04 11.44 4.99
CA VAL A 14 -1.26 11.23 5.79
C VAL A 14 -1.16 12.04 7.07
N ARG A 15 -2.18 12.85 7.37
CA ARG A 15 -2.26 13.57 8.64
C ARG A 15 -2.71 12.60 9.74
N SER A 16 -1.96 12.55 10.83
CA SER A 16 -2.28 11.79 12.04
C SER A 16 -2.23 12.70 13.28
N ALA A 17 -2.82 12.25 14.39
CA ALA A 17 -2.85 12.98 15.66
C ALA A 17 -1.45 13.33 16.20
N GLY A 18 -0.41 12.60 15.76
CA GLY A 18 1.00 12.81 16.12
C GLY A 18 1.86 13.54 15.07
N GLY A 19 1.25 14.11 14.03
CA GLY A 19 1.96 14.79 12.93
C GLY A 19 1.76 14.10 11.57
N MET A 20 2.68 14.34 10.64
CA MET A 20 2.60 13.81 9.28
C MET A 20 3.26 12.44 9.18
N LEU A 21 2.53 11.49 8.59
CA LEU A 21 3.05 10.17 8.24
C LEU A 21 3.48 10.15 6.76
N LEU A 22 4.61 9.50 6.49
CA LEU A 22 5.12 9.24 5.15
C LEU A 22 4.91 7.77 4.83
N GLY A 23 4.29 7.50 3.67
CA GLY A 23 4.17 6.14 3.14
C GLY A 23 5.49 5.70 2.50
N THR A 24 5.96 4.50 2.83
CA THR A 24 7.04 3.79 2.13
C THR A 24 6.45 2.57 1.44
N VAL A 25 6.77 2.35 0.16
CA VAL A 25 6.18 1.27 -0.64
C VAL A 25 7.15 0.10 -0.74
N TYR A 26 6.68 -1.08 -0.35
CA TYR A 26 7.37 -2.35 -0.52
C TYR A 26 6.59 -3.21 -1.51
N VAL A 27 7.31 -3.89 -2.39
CA VAL A 27 6.70 -4.74 -3.41
C VAL A 27 7.39 -6.10 -3.39
N ASP A 28 6.60 -7.15 -3.27
CA ASP A 28 7.03 -8.55 -3.21
C ASP A 28 6.27 -9.34 -4.26
N ILE A 29 6.97 -9.85 -5.27
CA ILE A 29 6.38 -10.45 -6.47
C ILE A 29 6.92 -11.86 -6.63
N SER A 30 6.02 -12.82 -6.60
CA SER A 30 6.29 -14.23 -6.88
C SER A 30 5.28 -14.76 -7.90
N ASP A 31 5.51 -15.96 -8.40
CA ASP A 31 4.56 -16.63 -9.30
C ASP A 31 3.27 -17.05 -8.57
N GLU A 32 3.32 -17.21 -7.24
CA GLU A 32 2.20 -17.65 -6.40
C GLU A 32 1.39 -16.47 -5.82
N GLU A 33 2.04 -15.33 -5.57
CA GLU A 33 1.40 -14.13 -5.02
C GLU A 33 2.14 -12.86 -5.46
N TRP A 34 1.38 -11.85 -5.86
CA TRP A 34 1.85 -10.47 -6.00
C TRP A 34 1.37 -9.65 -4.82
N ALA A 35 2.29 -8.99 -4.13
CA ALA A 35 1.96 -8.17 -2.97
C ALA A 35 2.58 -6.77 -3.04
N VAL A 36 1.79 -5.79 -2.62
CA VAL A 36 2.21 -4.41 -2.41
C VAL A 36 1.87 -4.03 -0.98
N ALA A 37 2.87 -3.66 -0.21
CA ALA A 37 2.71 -3.16 1.16
C ALA A 37 3.10 -1.69 1.24
N ILE A 38 2.35 -0.92 2.01
CA ILE A 38 2.57 0.50 2.24
C ILE A 38 2.68 0.70 3.74
N ALA A 39 3.90 0.97 4.20
CA ALA A 39 4.16 1.21 5.60
C ALA A 39 4.14 2.72 5.88
N TYR A 40 3.31 3.15 6.82
CA TYR A 40 3.19 4.55 7.21
C TYR A 40 3.99 4.81 8.48
N GLY A 41 5.15 5.44 8.31
CA GLY A 41 6.01 5.86 9.41
C GLY A 41 5.90 7.34 9.70
N ARG A 42 6.27 7.77 10.91
CA ARG A 42 6.45 9.21 11.19
C ARG A 42 7.64 9.73 10.38
N ALA A 43 7.48 10.91 9.78
CA ALA A 43 8.58 11.59 9.10
C ALA A 43 9.79 11.72 10.06
N GLN A 44 10.89 11.02 9.76
CA GLN A 44 12.08 11.05 10.60
C GLN A 44 13.23 11.80 9.95
N HIS A 45 13.96 12.50 10.81
CA HIS A 45 15.24 13.11 10.50
C HIS A 45 16.28 12.00 10.18
N PRO A 46 17.08 12.12 9.11
CA PRO A 46 17.89 11.03 8.52
C PRO A 46 19.01 10.43 9.39
N LYS A 47 19.11 10.78 10.68
CA LYS A 47 20.16 10.29 11.61
C LYS A 47 19.62 9.49 12.80
N LEU A 48 18.30 9.27 12.87
CA LEU A 48 17.68 8.44 13.89
C LEU A 48 17.21 7.15 13.21
N ARG A 49 17.61 5.98 13.72
CA ARG A 49 16.93 4.73 13.35
C ARG A 49 15.50 4.86 13.85
N GLY A 50 14.56 4.90 12.92
CA GLY A 50 13.18 5.29 13.21
C GLY A 50 12.35 4.24 13.94
N PRO A 51 11.20 4.66 14.50
CA PRO A 51 10.33 3.77 15.24
C PRO A 51 9.74 2.78 14.23
N GLU A 52 9.22 1.67 14.73
CA GLU A 52 8.36 0.79 13.93
C GLU A 52 7.32 1.62 13.15
N PRO A 53 6.97 1.22 11.91
CA PRO A 53 5.90 1.87 11.16
C PRO A 53 4.64 1.91 12.03
N ALA A 54 3.94 3.04 12.02
CA ALA A 54 2.75 3.23 12.84
C ALA A 54 1.64 2.27 12.42
N TYR A 55 1.59 1.94 11.13
CA TYR A 55 0.80 0.85 10.57
C TYR A 55 1.29 0.48 9.17
N GLU A 56 0.83 -0.67 8.69
CA GLU A 56 1.04 -1.16 7.33
C GLU A 56 -0.32 -1.49 6.68
N VAL A 57 -0.42 -1.22 5.38
CA VAL A 57 -1.49 -1.74 4.53
C VAL A 57 -0.87 -2.64 3.47
N ARG A 58 -1.33 -3.89 3.36
CA ARG A 58 -0.87 -4.85 2.35
C ARG A 58 -2.01 -5.24 1.42
N TYR A 59 -1.76 -5.16 0.11
CA TYR A 59 -2.61 -5.67 -0.95
C TYR A 59 -1.95 -6.91 -1.55
N ALA A 60 -2.68 -8.03 -1.64
CA ALA A 60 -2.19 -9.28 -2.20
C ALA A 60 -3.14 -9.82 -3.28
N HIS A 61 -2.56 -10.24 -4.41
CA HIS A 61 -3.24 -10.83 -5.55
C HIS A 61 -2.63 -12.20 -5.84
N LEU A 62 -3.47 -13.23 -5.99
CA LEU A 62 -3.04 -14.51 -6.56
C LEU A 62 -3.24 -14.49 -8.08
N PRO A 63 -2.16 -14.54 -8.89
CA PRO A 63 -2.28 -14.54 -10.34
C PRO A 63 -2.99 -15.81 -10.83
N GLY A 64 -4.10 -15.65 -11.55
CA GLY A 64 -4.83 -16.78 -12.16
C GLY A 64 -6.00 -17.33 -11.34
N GLU A 65 -6.22 -16.86 -10.11
CA GLU A 65 -7.48 -17.06 -9.39
C GLU A 65 -8.48 -15.92 -9.68
N GLU A 66 -9.76 -16.14 -9.33
CA GLU A 66 -10.82 -15.15 -9.53
C GLU A 66 -10.52 -13.83 -8.79
N ALA A 67 -11.12 -12.76 -9.33
CA ALA A 67 -10.85 -11.34 -9.15
C ALA A 67 -11.02 -10.81 -7.71
N GLU A 68 -10.28 -11.33 -6.75
CA GLU A 68 -10.21 -10.82 -5.40
C GLU A 68 -8.79 -10.39 -5.03
N ILE A 69 -8.71 -9.21 -4.42
CA ILE A 69 -7.53 -8.72 -3.74
C ILE A 69 -7.74 -8.79 -2.25
N LYS A 70 -6.78 -9.41 -1.54
CA LYS A 70 -6.77 -9.39 -0.08
C LYS A 70 -6.07 -8.13 0.39
N ARG A 71 -6.78 -7.28 1.13
CA ARG A 71 -6.24 -6.11 1.81
C ARG A 71 -6.16 -6.38 3.31
N LEU A 72 -4.98 -6.18 3.89
CA LEU A 72 -4.77 -6.18 5.34
C LEU A 72 -4.41 -4.77 5.78
N ASP A 73 -5.07 -4.24 6.82
CA ASP A 73 -4.71 -2.99 7.48
C ASP A 73 -4.39 -3.28 8.95
N THR A 74 -3.12 -3.10 9.35
CA THR A 74 -2.69 -3.47 10.69
C THR A 74 -3.29 -2.59 11.79
N ARG A 75 -3.96 -1.47 11.45
CA ARG A 75 -4.71 -0.65 12.43
C ARG A 75 -6.01 -1.30 12.85
N GLU A 76 -6.63 -2.01 11.91
CA GLU A 76 -7.93 -2.64 12.07
C GLU A 76 -7.77 -4.13 12.41
N GLU A 77 -6.56 -4.67 12.21
CA GLU A 77 -6.25 -6.11 12.28
C GLU A 77 -7.20 -6.95 11.40
N ASP A 78 -7.79 -6.32 10.38
CA ASP A 78 -8.86 -6.91 9.58
C ASP A 78 -8.38 -7.18 8.15
N LEU A 79 -8.82 -8.32 7.64
CA LEU A 79 -8.55 -8.77 6.29
C LEU A 79 -9.81 -8.57 5.44
N CYS A 80 -9.73 -7.61 4.54
CA CYS A 80 -10.83 -7.25 3.64
C CYS A 80 -10.57 -7.81 2.24
N ALA A 81 -11.54 -8.53 1.67
CA ALA A 81 -11.54 -8.90 0.26
C ALA A 81 -12.11 -7.74 -0.57
N ILE A 82 -11.34 -7.28 -1.56
CA ILE A 82 -11.76 -6.26 -2.52
C ILE A 82 -11.99 -6.96 -3.86
N PRO A 83 -13.19 -6.86 -4.46
CA PRO A 83 -13.44 -7.41 -5.79
C PRO A 83 -12.65 -6.59 -6.81
N ALA A 84 -11.55 -7.15 -7.32
CA ALA A 84 -10.67 -6.55 -8.31
C ALA A 84 -9.84 -7.60 -9.06
N GLY A 85 -9.68 -7.42 -10.38
CA GLY A 85 -8.90 -8.31 -11.24
C GLY A 85 -9.72 -8.85 -12.43
N PRO A 86 -9.09 -9.60 -13.36
CA PRO A 86 -7.67 -9.98 -13.40
C PRO A 86 -6.74 -8.82 -13.81
N PHE A 87 -5.51 -8.82 -13.30
CA PHE A 87 -4.51 -7.82 -13.67
C PHE A 87 -3.65 -8.31 -14.85
N PRO A 88 -3.49 -7.52 -15.92
CA PRO A 88 -2.73 -7.96 -17.11
C PRO A 88 -1.21 -7.92 -16.90
N SER A 89 -0.72 -7.36 -15.77
CA SER A 89 0.69 -7.33 -15.40
C SER A 89 0.87 -6.90 -13.94
N VAL A 90 2.03 -7.23 -13.38
CA VAL A 90 2.50 -6.76 -12.07
C VAL A 90 2.46 -5.23 -11.95
N ASP A 91 2.93 -4.50 -12.97
CA ASP A 91 2.92 -3.03 -12.95
C ASP A 91 1.49 -2.47 -12.83
N LYS A 92 0.50 -3.11 -13.46
CA LYS A 92 -0.91 -2.68 -13.37
C LYS A 92 -1.51 -2.97 -12.00
N PHE A 93 -1.16 -4.10 -11.40
CA PHE A 93 -1.53 -4.40 -10.02
C PHE A 93 -0.92 -3.38 -9.04
N ILE A 94 0.36 -3.05 -9.18
CA ILE A 94 1.02 -2.06 -8.31
C ILE A 94 0.36 -0.69 -8.43
N LEU A 95 0.13 -0.20 -9.66
CA LEU A 95 -0.53 1.09 -9.86
C LEU A 95 -1.94 1.12 -9.25
N TRP A 96 -2.70 0.04 -9.45
CA TRP A 96 -4.02 -0.09 -8.85
C TRP A 96 -3.97 -0.05 -7.32
N ALA A 97 -3.04 -0.79 -6.68
CA ALA A 97 -2.93 -0.81 -5.22
C ALA A 97 -2.58 0.57 -4.64
N LEU A 98 -1.71 1.33 -5.33
CA LEU A 98 -1.36 2.68 -4.93
C LEU A 98 -2.54 3.66 -5.11
N ASP A 99 -3.28 3.56 -6.21
CA ASP A 99 -4.45 4.41 -6.47
C ASP A 99 -5.59 4.10 -5.47
N GLU A 100 -5.83 2.83 -5.19
CA GLU A 100 -6.81 2.34 -4.21
C GLU A 100 -6.52 2.89 -2.81
N GLU A 101 -5.27 2.76 -2.34
CA GLU A 101 -4.88 3.28 -1.03
C GLU A 101 -4.89 4.82 -1.01
N THR A 102 -4.56 5.47 -2.12
CA THR A 102 -4.69 6.94 -2.23
C THR A 102 -6.14 7.37 -2.08
N GLY A 103 -7.08 6.70 -2.76
CA GLY A 103 -8.52 6.97 -2.66
C GLY A 103 -9.03 6.81 -1.23
N ARG A 104 -8.66 5.72 -0.56
CA ARG A 104 -9.01 5.44 0.84
C ARG A 104 -8.46 6.51 1.80
N ASN A 105 -7.22 6.93 1.63
CA ASN A 105 -6.63 8.01 2.43
C ASN A 105 -7.33 9.36 2.25
N LEU A 106 -7.87 9.62 1.06
CA LEU A 106 -8.63 10.83 0.75
C LEU A 106 -10.10 10.74 1.19
N GLY A 107 -10.53 9.60 1.74
CA GLY A 107 -11.94 9.36 2.10
C GLY A 107 -12.86 9.30 0.88
N VAL A 108 -12.31 9.10 -0.31
CA VAL A 108 -13.08 8.86 -1.52
C VAL A 108 -13.43 7.38 -1.51
N ALA A 109 -14.73 7.06 -1.49
CA ALA A 109 -15.17 5.69 -1.71
C ALA A 109 -14.67 5.25 -3.09
N VAL A 110 -13.79 4.25 -3.11
CA VAL A 110 -13.33 3.58 -4.33
C VAL A 110 -14.25 2.41 -4.64
#